data_AF-A0A494J8P4-F1
#
_entry.id   AF-A0A494J8P4-F1
#
_cell.length_a   1.000
_cell.length_b   1.000
_cell.length_c   1.000
_cell.angle_alpha   90.00
_cell.angle_beta   90.00
_cell.angle_gamma   90.00
#
_symmetry.space_group_name_H-M   'P 1'
#
loop_
_entity.id
_entity.type
_entity.pdbx_description
1 polymer ?
#
loop_
_entity_poly.entity_id
_entity_poly.type
_entity_poly.pdbx_seq_one_letter_code
_entity_poly.pdbx_strand_id
1 'polypeptide(L)'
;MSAQKKQLKIGDKLPDAVWNTNLEMVNYPQKTLTLSAYKDRLILLDFWATWCGGCLQNFPKMESLEKKYGDKIKILAVSNESRGVLEKFFSSKNGQRYKEIHSVAEDQLFEGLFPHRGIPFIVWLKDGKVLNTTDAEQVSEETINEILKGESSSLQTVVQQERDRPLMLSENFDLERGTHLEHYTFFSKGRIRSIGYGSEFHRKGSVVYGRQFTNLPLLSIYSAIAYEVFKQRGGALSAKQIITEVRDLSKIHFNTNTKDLDNEQKLYSYEYIVPYSKADSLYKNMLEDLDRYSGFKASIEKRKVKCLVLSRISTKDKIATKGGKVISSFLDTPSVLQNVPFYYMLSGLNANSDITPLPVVDETGYKGNIDIKISNPNDLKIIQKELLSYDLELKEGVREVMMLVIRDKE
;
A
#
# COMPACT_ATOMS: atom_id res chain seq x y z
N MET A 1 -43.11 6.99 -2.42
CA MET A 1 -42.26 7.18 -3.61
C MET A 1 -40.97 7.80 -3.14
N SER A 2 -39.93 6.98 -2.99
CA SER A 2 -38.59 7.45 -2.61
C SER A 2 -38.02 8.21 -3.80
N ALA A 3 -37.81 9.52 -3.67
CA ALA A 3 -37.01 10.25 -4.64
C ALA A 3 -35.62 9.61 -4.63
N GLN A 4 -35.28 8.89 -5.71
CA GLN A 4 -33.91 8.47 -5.99
C GLN A 4 -33.04 9.72 -5.81
N LYS A 5 -32.25 9.77 -4.72
CA LYS A 5 -31.32 10.86 -4.49
C LYS A 5 -30.34 10.83 -5.66
N LYS A 6 -30.48 11.80 -6.56
CA LYS A 6 -29.61 11.94 -7.72
C LYS A 6 -28.20 12.28 -7.20
N GLN A 7 -27.25 11.39 -7.45
CA GLN A 7 -25.83 11.68 -7.25
C GLN A 7 -25.45 12.95 -8.00
N LEU A 8 -24.74 13.86 -7.33
CA LEU A 8 -24.29 15.12 -7.92
C LEU A 8 -22.91 14.93 -8.56
N LYS A 9 -22.73 15.60 -9.70
CA LYS A 9 -21.46 15.65 -10.43
C LYS A 9 -20.87 17.06 -10.37
N ILE A 10 -19.61 17.17 -10.77
CA ILE A 10 -18.95 18.48 -10.95
C ILE A 10 -19.81 19.36 -11.87
N GLY A 11 -20.03 20.61 -11.43
CA GLY A 11 -20.88 21.59 -12.10
C GLY A 11 -22.34 21.59 -11.65
N ASP A 12 -22.83 20.51 -11.02
CA ASP A 12 -24.21 20.45 -10.54
C ASP A 12 -24.44 21.43 -9.39
N LYS A 13 -25.65 21.98 -9.31
CA LYS A 13 -26.10 22.77 -8.17
C LYS A 13 -26.56 21.86 -7.03
N LEU A 14 -26.29 22.26 -5.79
CA LEU A 14 -26.90 21.61 -4.63
C LEU A 14 -28.42 21.83 -4.64
N PRO A 15 -29.23 20.77 -4.40
CA PRO A 15 -30.67 20.93 -4.23
C PRO A 15 -31.00 21.90 -3.09
N ASP A 16 -32.02 22.75 -3.27
CA ASP A 16 -32.38 23.80 -2.30
C ASP A 16 -32.63 23.25 -0.88
N ALA A 17 -33.19 22.04 -0.78
CA ALA A 17 -33.43 21.36 0.49
C ALA A 17 -32.15 21.09 1.29
N VAL A 18 -31.01 20.86 0.61
CA VAL A 18 -29.72 20.57 1.27
C VAL A 18 -29.25 21.77 2.08
N TRP A 19 -29.49 22.99 1.63
CA TRP A 19 -29.08 24.21 2.33
C TRP A 19 -29.73 24.37 3.70
N ASN A 20 -30.99 23.94 3.82
CA ASN A 20 -31.80 24.15 5.02
C ASN A 20 -31.99 22.88 5.86
N THR A 21 -31.34 21.77 5.48
CA THR A 21 -31.40 20.53 6.26
C THR A 21 -30.59 20.71 7.55
N ASN A 22 -31.18 20.34 8.70
CA ASN A 22 -30.47 20.28 9.96
C ASN A 22 -29.49 19.10 9.95
N LEU A 23 -28.21 19.44 10.00
CA LEU A 23 -27.11 18.48 10.12
C LEU A 23 -26.84 18.23 11.59
N GLU A 24 -26.82 16.97 12.01
CA GLU A 24 -26.52 16.58 13.39
C GLU A 24 -25.03 16.77 13.68
N MET A 25 -24.71 17.65 14.61
CA MET A 25 -23.33 18.06 14.89
C MET A 25 -22.78 17.42 16.16
N VAL A 26 -21.50 17.05 16.11
CA VAL A 26 -20.66 16.63 17.23
C VAL A 26 -19.43 17.52 17.30
N ASN A 27 -18.95 17.74 18.54
CA ASN A 27 -17.83 18.62 18.86
C ASN A 27 -18.05 20.09 18.43
N TYR A 28 -19.31 20.52 18.28
CA TYR A 28 -19.73 21.87 17.90
C TYR A 28 -20.64 22.46 18.99
N PRO A 29 -20.65 23.79 19.23
CA PRO A 29 -21.43 24.39 20.32
C PRO A 29 -22.95 24.16 20.20
N GLN A 30 -23.48 24.08 18.99
CA GLN A 30 -24.88 23.75 18.73
C GLN A 30 -25.05 22.29 18.34
N LYS A 31 -26.19 21.69 18.69
CA LYS A 31 -26.51 20.30 18.33
C LYS A 31 -26.70 20.11 16.82
N THR A 32 -27.11 21.17 16.12
CA THR A 32 -27.40 21.13 14.69
C THR A 32 -26.83 22.33 13.96
N LEU A 33 -26.63 22.20 12.65
CA LEU A 33 -26.16 23.24 11.74
C LEU A 33 -26.89 23.16 10.40
N THR A 34 -27.07 24.27 9.70
CA THR A 34 -27.53 24.29 8.28
C THR A 34 -26.43 24.86 7.39
N LEU A 35 -26.29 24.34 6.15
CA LEU A 35 -25.31 24.88 5.20
C LEU A 35 -25.64 26.29 4.72
N SER A 36 -26.90 26.71 4.82
CA SER A 36 -27.37 28.05 4.42
C SER A 36 -26.59 29.18 5.09
N ALA A 37 -26.09 28.97 6.31
CA ALA A 37 -25.27 29.93 7.04
C ALA A 37 -23.91 30.24 6.36
N TYR A 38 -23.48 29.40 5.40
CA TYR A 38 -22.18 29.49 4.75
C TYR A 38 -22.26 29.57 3.23
N LYS A 39 -23.44 29.89 2.68
CA LYS A 39 -23.72 29.83 1.24
C LYS A 39 -22.74 30.62 0.34
N ASP A 40 -22.23 31.74 0.83
CA ASP A 40 -21.30 32.60 0.10
C ASP A 40 -19.81 32.20 0.27
N ARG A 41 -19.53 31.22 1.15
CA ARG A 41 -18.19 30.73 1.44
C ARG A 41 -17.78 29.63 0.45
N LEU A 42 -16.48 29.36 0.39
CA LEU A 42 -15.99 28.08 -0.12
C LEU A 42 -16.22 27.01 0.95
N ILE A 43 -17.08 26.03 0.69
CA ILE A 43 -17.38 24.95 1.62
C ILE A 43 -16.61 23.70 1.20
N LEU A 44 -15.93 23.09 2.17
CA LEU A 44 -15.21 21.82 2.04
C LEU A 44 -15.91 20.78 2.89
N LEU A 45 -16.49 19.76 2.27
CA LEU A 45 -17.00 18.58 2.98
C LEU A 45 -15.88 17.55 3.06
N ASP A 46 -15.32 17.34 4.25
CA ASP A 46 -14.21 16.41 4.52
C ASP A 46 -14.74 15.09 5.09
N PHE A 47 -14.93 14.09 4.24
CA PHE A 47 -15.47 12.80 4.65
C PHE A 47 -14.42 11.98 5.42
N TRP A 48 -14.79 11.51 6.61
CA TRP A 48 -13.87 10.85 7.54
C TRP A 48 -14.52 9.78 8.44
N ALA A 49 -13.68 9.07 9.18
CA ALA A 49 -14.09 8.15 10.24
C ALA A 49 -13.04 8.05 11.36
N THR A 50 -13.46 7.62 12.55
CA THR A 50 -12.63 7.51 13.77
C THR A 50 -11.43 6.57 13.61
N TRP A 51 -11.54 5.58 12.73
CA TRP A 51 -10.49 4.63 12.38
C TRP A 51 -9.59 5.09 11.22
N CYS A 52 -9.96 6.17 10.52
CA CYS A 52 -9.22 6.67 9.35
C CYS A 52 -7.97 7.45 9.76
N GLY A 53 -6.83 6.75 9.87
CA GLY A 53 -5.56 7.38 10.22
C GLY A 53 -5.15 8.55 9.31
N GLY A 54 -5.39 8.42 7.99
CA GLY A 54 -5.09 9.49 7.02
C GLY A 54 -5.96 10.74 7.20
N CYS A 55 -7.22 10.58 7.62
CA CYS A 55 -8.11 11.69 7.93
C CYS A 55 -7.59 12.45 9.17
N LEU A 56 -7.32 11.71 10.26
CA LEU A 56 -6.81 12.27 11.52
C LEU A 56 -5.47 13.01 11.35
N GLN A 57 -4.59 12.51 10.47
CA GLN A 57 -3.32 13.18 10.17
C GLN A 57 -3.52 14.52 9.44
N ASN A 58 -4.63 14.72 8.74
CA ASN A 58 -4.93 15.96 8.01
C ASN A 58 -5.72 16.98 8.84
N PHE A 59 -6.38 16.56 9.92
CA PHE A 59 -7.17 17.45 10.78
C PHE A 59 -6.44 18.72 11.26
N PRO A 60 -5.19 18.66 11.77
CA PRO A 60 -4.47 19.87 12.17
C PRO A 60 -4.28 20.87 11.02
N LYS A 61 -4.10 20.38 9.78
CA LYS A 61 -4.02 21.22 8.59
C LYS A 61 -5.37 21.87 8.30
N MET A 62 -6.47 21.12 8.37
CA MET A 62 -7.81 21.64 8.13
C MET A 62 -8.17 22.73 9.15
N GLU A 63 -7.93 22.50 10.46
CA GLU A 63 -8.15 23.50 11.50
C GLU A 63 -7.35 24.80 11.24
N SER A 64 -6.06 24.66 10.86
CA SER A 64 -5.21 25.81 10.55
C SER A 64 -5.72 26.59 9.34
N LEU A 65 -6.20 25.91 8.30
CA LEU A 65 -6.72 26.56 7.10
C LEU A 65 -8.04 27.27 7.41
N GLU A 66 -8.99 26.62 8.09
CA GLU A 66 -10.25 27.24 8.47
C GLU A 66 -10.03 28.49 9.33
N LYS A 67 -9.12 28.42 10.32
CA LYS A 67 -8.75 29.58 11.14
C LYS A 67 -8.11 30.71 10.33
N LYS A 68 -7.23 30.39 9.38
CA LYS A 68 -6.52 31.39 8.56
C LYS A 68 -7.46 32.14 7.62
N TYR A 69 -8.40 31.44 7.00
CA TYR A 69 -9.30 32.00 6.01
C TYR A 69 -10.59 32.57 6.60
N GLY A 70 -10.92 32.20 7.86
CA GLY A 70 -12.05 32.74 8.60
C GLY A 70 -13.35 32.63 7.81
N ASP A 71 -14.03 33.75 7.63
CA ASP A 71 -15.33 33.79 6.96
C ASP A 71 -15.31 33.53 5.45
N LYS A 72 -14.13 33.33 4.84
CA LYS A 72 -14.01 33.01 3.41
C LYS A 72 -14.26 31.54 3.10
N ILE A 73 -13.97 30.65 4.06
CA ILE A 73 -14.17 29.21 3.89
C ILE A 73 -14.98 28.61 5.05
N LYS A 74 -15.49 27.40 4.84
CA LYS A 74 -16.03 26.55 5.89
C LYS A 74 -15.57 25.13 5.63
N ILE A 75 -14.89 24.52 6.59
CA ILE A 75 -14.55 23.09 6.54
C ILE A 75 -15.53 22.37 7.46
N LEU A 76 -16.17 21.34 6.93
CA LEU A 76 -17.12 20.52 7.66
C LEU A 76 -16.68 19.07 7.56
N ALA A 77 -16.26 18.49 8.68
CA ALA A 77 -15.98 17.07 8.72
C ALA A 77 -17.32 16.32 8.63
N VAL A 78 -17.40 15.29 7.80
CA VAL A 78 -18.64 14.52 7.56
C VAL A 78 -18.36 13.05 7.87
N SER A 79 -19.14 12.48 8.78
CA SER A 79 -19.04 11.06 9.12
C SER A 79 -20.42 10.42 9.18
N ASN A 80 -20.50 9.18 8.70
CA ASN A 80 -21.69 8.34 8.83
C ASN A 80 -21.72 7.55 10.15
N GLU A 81 -20.68 7.65 10.98
CA GLU A 81 -20.65 7.02 12.29
C GLU A 81 -21.67 7.67 13.23
N SER A 82 -22.18 6.88 14.18
CA SER A 82 -23.19 7.35 15.13
C SER A 82 -22.66 8.46 16.01
N ARG A 83 -23.56 9.34 16.49
CA ARG A 83 -23.21 10.43 17.41
C ARG A 83 -22.40 9.92 18.60
N GLY A 84 -22.81 8.81 19.22
CA GLY A 84 -22.12 8.23 20.37
C GLY A 84 -20.70 7.74 20.08
N VAL A 85 -20.44 7.24 18.86
CA VAL A 85 -19.08 6.84 18.43
C VAL A 85 -18.18 8.07 18.31
N LEU A 86 -18.67 9.13 17.66
CA LEU A 86 -17.91 10.37 17.49
C LEU A 86 -17.68 11.08 18.83
N GLU A 87 -18.69 11.21 19.69
CA GLU A 87 -18.55 11.82 21.02
C GLU A 87 -17.53 11.08 21.89
N LYS A 88 -17.54 9.74 21.85
CA LYS A 88 -16.53 8.91 22.53
C LYS A 88 -15.14 9.14 21.96
N PHE A 89 -15.00 9.26 20.63
CA PHE A 89 -13.73 9.55 19.99
C PHE A 89 -13.19 10.92 20.42
N PHE A 90 -13.96 12.00 20.30
CA PHE A 90 -13.52 13.35 20.66
C PHE A 90 -13.21 13.50 22.16
N SER A 91 -13.87 12.71 23.01
CA SER A 91 -13.58 12.66 24.46
C SER A 91 -12.32 11.87 24.80
N SER A 92 -11.81 11.04 23.88
CA SER A 92 -10.61 10.21 24.09
C SER A 92 -9.32 11.03 24.07
N LYS A 93 -8.24 10.48 24.62
CA LYS A 93 -6.89 11.09 24.58
C LYS A 93 -6.44 11.45 23.16
N ASN A 94 -6.83 10.65 22.16
CA ASN A 94 -6.48 10.90 20.76
C ASN A 94 -7.35 11.99 20.15
N GLY A 95 -8.66 11.99 20.42
CA GLY A 95 -9.61 12.95 19.86
C GLY A 95 -9.52 14.35 20.46
N GLN A 96 -9.12 14.49 21.72
CA GLN A 96 -8.93 15.79 22.41
C GLN A 96 -7.90 16.71 21.74
N ARG A 97 -7.14 16.20 20.76
CA ARG A 97 -6.19 16.96 19.95
C ARG A 97 -6.87 17.77 18.85
N TYR A 98 -8.10 17.45 18.48
CA TYR A 98 -8.83 17.99 17.33
C TYR A 98 -10.04 18.80 17.79
N LYS A 99 -9.81 19.79 18.65
CA LYS A 99 -10.90 20.52 19.35
C LYS A 99 -11.72 21.39 18.41
N GLU A 100 -11.13 21.84 17.31
CA GLU A 100 -11.77 22.77 16.36
C GLU A 100 -12.39 22.03 15.17
N ILE A 101 -12.25 20.69 15.11
CA ILE A 101 -12.94 19.86 14.12
C ILE A 101 -14.40 19.67 14.51
N HIS A 102 -15.28 20.32 13.73
CA HIS A 102 -16.72 20.18 13.83
C HIS A 102 -17.21 19.10 12.86
N SER A 103 -17.84 18.04 13.39
CA SER A 103 -18.27 16.90 12.57
C SER A 103 -19.78 16.78 12.48
N VAL A 104 -20.29 16.57 11.27
CA VAL A 104 -21.59 15.97 11.05
C VAL A 104 -21.51 14.50 11.48
N ALA A 105 -22.52 14.03 12.21
CA ALA A 105 -22.70 12.64 12.62
C ALA A 105 -23.87 12.02 11.86
N GLU A 106 -23.87 10.69 11.74
CA GLU A 106 -24.97 9.92 11.14
C GLU A 106 -25.34 10.42 9.72
N ASP A 107 -24.35 10.93 8.98
CA ASP A 107 -24.62 11.46 7.65
C ASP A 107 -25.12 10.35 6.72
N GLN A 108 -26.28 10.61 6.13
CA GLN A 108 -26.87 9.85 5.02
C GLN A 108 -27.25 10.79 3.87
N LEU A 109 -27.06 12.10 4.07
CA LEU A 109 -27.39 13.11 3.08
C LEU A 109 -26.24 13.24 2.09
N PHE A 110 -25.04 13.56 2.58
CA PHE A 110 -23.90 13.83 1.73
C PHE A 110 -23.32 12.54 1.15
N GLU A 111 -23.33 11.41 1.87
CA GLU A 111 -22.98 10.10 1.28
C GLU A 111 -23.86 9.75 0.08
N GLY A 112 -25.16 10.03 0.14
CA GLY A 112 -26.08 9.78 -0.96
C GLY A 112 -25.89 10.73 -2.14
N LEU A 113 -25.47 11.97 -1.89
CA LEU A 113 -25.19 12.97 -2.93
C LEU A 113 -23.81 12.76 -3.57
N PHE A 114 -22.84 12.30 -2.78
CA PHE A 114 -21.44 12.12 -3.14
C PHE A 114 -20.94 10.72 -2.74
N PRO A 115 -21.40 9.65 -3.42
CA PRO A 115 -20.94 8.29 -3.16
C PRO A 115 -19.42 8.19 -3.30
N HIS A 116 -18.76 7.63 -2.30
CA HIS A 116 -17.32 7.44 -2.26
C HIS A 116 -16.97 6.11 -1.58
N ARG A 117 -15.85 5.49 -1.99
CA ARG A 117 -15.39 4.19 -1.46
C ARG A 117 -14.15 4.31 -0.59
N GLY A 118 -13.44 5.42 -0.67
CA GLY A 118 -12.24 5.72 0.10
C GLY A 118 -12.37 7.05 0.82
N ILE A 119 -11.84 7.11 2.03
CA ILE A 119 -11.68 8.32 2.83
C ILE A 119 -10.17 8.49 3.18
N PRO A 120 -9.67 9.73 3.30
CA PRO A 120 -10.41 11.00 3.19
C PRO A 120 -10.85 11.32 1.76
N PHE A 121 -12.03 11.91 1.64
CA PHE A 121 -12.61 12.37 0.37
C PHE A 121 -13.18 13.77 0.58
N ILE A 122 -12.79 14.71 -0.26
CA ILE A 122 -13.13 16.12 -0.09
C ILE A 122 -14.04 16.57 -1.22
N VAL A 123 -15.18 17.14 -0.89
CA VAL A 123 -16.05 17.80 -1.86
C VAL A 123 -15.90 19.31 -1.72
N TRP A 124 -15.54 19.98 -2.80
CA TRP A 124 -15.39 21.42 -2.89
C TRP A 124 -16.68 22.03 -3.42
N LEU A 125 -17.29 22.93 -2.66
CA LEU A 125 -18.53 23.61 -3.02
C LEU A 125 -18.33 25.11 -3.04
N LYS A 126 -18.71 25.76 -4.13
CA LYS A 126 -18.66 27.22 -4.27
C LYS A 126 -19.83 27.73 -5.09
N ASP A 127 -20.41 28.85 -4.66
CA ASP A 127 -21.56 29.50 -5.31
C ASP A 127 -22.74 28.54 -5.54
N GLY A 128 -22.92 27.66 -4.56
CA GLY A 128 -23.91 26.61 -4.51
C GLY A 128 -23.76 25.46 -5.52
N LYS A 129 -22.59 25.34 -6.14
CA LYS A 129 -22.26 24.26 -7.08
C LYS A 129 -21.17 23.35 -6.53
N VAL A 130 -21.16 22.12 -7.03
CA VAL A 130 -20.04 21.18 -6.87
C VAL A 130 -18.91 21.65 -7.78
N LEU A 131 -17.82 22.14 -7.19
CA LEU A 131 -16.66 22.61 -7.93
C LEU A 131 -15.74 21.45 -8.30
N ASN A 132 -15.40 20.60 -7.33
CA ASN A 132 -14.50 19.46 -7.53
C ASN A 132 -14.64 18.42 -6.41
N THR A 133 -14.06 17.24 -6.60
CA THR A 133 -13.90 16.21 -5.58
C THR A 133 -12.45 15.75 -5.53
N THR A 134 -11.80 15.76 -4.38
CA THR A 134 -10.35 15.51 -4.25
C THR A 134 -10.00 14.60 -3.08
N ASP A 135 -8.72 14.28 -2.96
CA ASP A 135 -8.14 13.80 -1.70
C ASP A 135 -7.87 14.98 -0.74
N ALA A 136 -7.50 14.66 0.50
CA ALA A 136 -7.18 15.67 1.51
C ALA A 136 -5.86 16.39 1.30
N GLU A 137 -4.90 15.84 0.54
CA GLU A 137 -3.59 16.47 0.31
C GLU A 137 -3.73 17.74 -0.53
N GLN A 138 -4.65 17.72 -1.49
CA GLN A 138 -4.96 18.85 -2.37
C GLN A 138 -5.60 20.04 -1.63
N VAL A 139 -6.06 19.88 -0.38
CA VAL A 139 -6.54 21.02 0.42
C VAL A 139 -5.33 21.81 0.94
N SER A 140 -5.00 22.89 0.25
CA SER A 140 -3.83 23.75 0.53
C SER A 140 -4.17 25.24 0.40
N GLU A 141 -3.32 26.11 0.93
CA GLU A 141 -3.47 27.56 0.77
C GLU A 141 -3.48 27.97 -0.71
N GLU A 142 -2.63 27.35 -1.52
CA GLU A 142 -2.53 27.61 -2.96
C GLU A 142 -3.88 27.34 -3.64
N THR A 143 -4.38 26.11 -3.53
CA THR A 143 -5.66 25.70 -4.13
C THR A 143 -6.85 26.51 -3.60
N ILE A 144 -6.85 26.87 -2.32
CA ILE A 144 -7.91 27.72 -1.74
C ILE A 144 -7.84 29.13 -2.33
N ASN A 145 -6.63 29.69 -2.46
CA ASN A 145 -6.44 31.03 -3.03
C ASN A 145 -6.83 31.09 -4.51
N GLU A 146 -6.44 30.09 -5.31
CA GLU A 146 -6.84 29.98 -6.72
C GLU A 146 -8.38 30.08 -6.84
N ILE A 147 -9.10 29.27 -6.06
CA ILE A 147 -10.57 29.22 -6.10
C ILE A 147 -11.19 30.52 -5.62
N LEU A 148 -10.70 31.08 -4.51
CA LEU A 148 -11.24 32.32 -3.96
C LEU A 148 -11.01 33.53 -4.88
N LYS A 149 -9.98 33.50 -5.73
CA LYS A 149 -9.69 34.54 -6.73
C LYS A 149 -10.39 34.30 -8.06
N GLY A 150 -11.05 33.15 -8.24
CA GLY A 150 -11.66 32.76 -9.52
C GLY A 150 -10.64 32.40 -10.60
N GLU A 151 -9.42 32.00 -10.20
CA GLU A 151 -8.38 31.51 -11.09
C GLU A 151 -8.69 30.08 -11.58
N SER A 152 -8.02 29.63 -12.64
CA SER A 152 -8.09 28.22 -13.04
C SER A 152 -7.41 27.39 -11.96
N SER A 153 -8.17 26.51 -11.30
CA SER A 153 -7.64 25.73 -10.19
C SER A 153 -6.77 24.57 -10.66
N SER A 154 -5.69 24.29 -9.92
CA SER A 154 -4.81 23.14 -10.07
C SER A 154 -5.38 21.83 -9.48
N LEU A 155 -6.59 21.85 -8.93
CA LEU A 155 -7.22 20.67 -8.35
C LEU A 155 -7.41 19.54 -9.38
N GLN A 156 -6.89 18.37 -9.04
CA GLN A 156 -7.11 17.13 -9.75
C GLN A 156 -8.31 16.39 -9.15
N THR A 157 -9.34 16.17 -9.97
CA THR A 157 -10.50 15.37 -9.59
C THR A 157 -10.09 13.94 -9.22
N VAL A 158 -10.48 13.52 -8.03
CA VAL A 158 -10.42 12.13 -7.56
C VAL A 158 -11.72 11.44 -7.94
N VAL A 159 -11.63 10.56 -8.94
CA VAL A 159 -12.71 9.65 -9.32
C VAL A 159 -12.52 8.33 -8.57
N GLN A 160 -13.52 7.97 -7.78
CA GLN A 160 -13.51 6.76 -6.96
C GLN A 160 -13.60 5.53 -7.87
N GLN A 161 -12.64 4.61 -7.73
CA GLN A 161 -12.62 3.38 -8.53
C GLN A 161 -13.29 2.23 -7.77
N GLU A 162 -13.93 1.35 -8.52
CA GLU A 162 -14.40 0.08 -7.97
C GLU A 162 -13.20 -0.81 -7.64
N ARG A 163 -13.28 -1.52 -6.51
CA ARG A 163 -12.15 -2.34 -6.02
C ARG A 163 -12.16 -3.76 -6.59
N ASP A 164 -13.28 -4.15 -7.16
CA ASP A 164 -13.58 -5.46 -7.72
C ASP A 164 -13.45 -5.49 -9.26
N ARG A 165 -12.94 -4.40 -9.86
CA ARG A 165 -12.65 -4.28 -11.28
C ARG A 165 -11.16 -3.99 -11.53
N PRO A 166 -10.62 -4.32 -12.70
CA PRO A 166 -9.26 -3.91 -13.08
C PRO A 166 -9.09 -2.39 -13.07
N LEU A 167 -7.91 -1.93 -12.68
CA LEU A 167 -7.51 -0.53 -12.61
C LEU A 167 -7.81 0.19 -13.91
N MET A 168 -8.52 1.32 -13.86
CA MET A 168 -8.85 2.17 -15.00
C MET A 168 -9.69 1.50 -16.10
N LEU A 169 -10.17 0.27 -15.93
CA LEU A 169 -11.13 -0.31 -16.88
C LEU A 169 -12.45 0.45 -16.77
N SER A 170 -12.96 0.98 -17.87
CA SER A 170 -14.21 1.75 -17.89
C SER A 170 -15.42 0.88 -17.50
N GLU A 171 -16.32 1.40 -16.65
CA GLU A 171 -17.62 0.77 -16.31
C GLU A 171 -18.48 0.51 -17.55
N ASN A 172 -18.27 1.25 -18.63
CA ASN A 172 -18.96 1.00 -19.90
C ASN A 172 -18.61 -0.36 -20.50
N PHE A 173 -17.46 -0.96 -20.15
CA PHE A 173 -17.11 -2.30 -20.60
C PHE A 173 -18.15 -3.34 -20.17
N ASP A 174 -18.75 -3.15 -18.98
CA ASP A 174 -19.77 -4.06 -18.44
C ASP A 174 -21.11 -3.97 -19.21
N LEU A 175 -21.29 -2.93 -20.02
CA LEU A 175 -22.47 -2.74 -20.87
C LEU A 175 -22.36 -3.46 -22.21
N GLU A 176 -21.15 -3.87 -22.61
CA GLU A 176 -20.89 -4.53 -23.89
C GLU A 176 -21.32 -5.99 -23.87
N ARG A 177 -22.46 -6.30 -24.48
CA ARG A 177 -23.03 -7.65 -24.50
C ARG A 177 -22.21 -8.61 -25.36
N GLY A 178 -21.88 -9.77 -24.80
CA GLY A 178 -21.16 -10.84 -25.50
C GLY A 178 -19.64 -10.66 -25.54
N THR A 179 -19.14 -9.54 -25.01
CA THR A 179 -17.70 -9.27 -24.83
C THR A 179 -17.26 -9.73 -23.45
N HIS A 180 -16.04 -10.27 -23.34
CA HIS A 180 -15.44 -10.67 -22.08
C HIS A 180 -13.95 -10.31 -22.08
N LEU A 181 -13.43 -10.00 -20.89
CA LEU A 181 -12.03 -9.60 -20.71
C LEU A 181 -11.13 -10.85 -20.69
N GLU A 182 -10.40 -11.09 -21.77
CA GLU A 182 -9.44 -12.20 -21.86
C GLU A 182 -8.08 -11.87 -21.24
N HIS A 183 -7.60 -10.65 -21.45
CA HIS A 183 -6.32 -10.18 -20.94
C HIS A 183 -6.44 -8.69 -20.63
N TYR A 184 -5.79 -8.24 -19.56
CA TYR A 184 -5.70 -6.83 -19.22
C TYR A 184 -4.30 -6.49 -18.73
N THR A 185 -3.78 -5.38 -19.22
CA THR A 185 -2.61 -4.76 -18.65
C THR A 185 -2.81 -3.26 -18.54
N PHE A 186 -2.38 -2.71 -17.41
CA PHE A 186 -2.33 -1.29 -17.15
C PHE A 186 -0.96 -0.98 -16.57
N PHE A 187 -0.23 -0.04 -17.16
CA PHE A 187 1.05 0.41 -16.64
C PHE A 187 1.14 1.94 -16.75
N SER A 188 1.19 2.61 -15.60
CA SER A 188 1.27 4.06 -15.52
C SER A 188 2.46 4.51 -14.69
N LYS A 189 2.97 5.70 -15.02
CA LYS A 189 3.95 6.43 -14.22
C LYS A 189 3.28 7.67 -13.61
N GLY A 190 3.61 7.96 -12.36
CA GLY A 190 2.96 8.98 -11.53
C GLY A 190 1.96 8.39 -10.54
N ARG A 191 1.68 9.14 -9.47
CA ARG A 191 0.69 8.77 -8.45
C ARG A 191 -0.74 8.84 -8.98
N ILE A 192 -1.49 7.77 -8.82
CA ILE A 192 -2.94 7.74 -8.98
C ILE A 192 -3.56 8.11 -7.63
N ARG A 193 -4.06 9.34 -7.52
CA ARG A 193 -4.56 9.91 -6.25
C ARG A 193 -5.78 9.21 -5.67
N SER A 194 -6.62 8.60 -6.52
CA SER A 194 -7.83 7.91 -6.08
C SER A 194 -7.59 6.57 -5.39
N ILE A 195 -6.35 6.06 -5.39
CA ILE A 195 -6.03 4.74 -4.86
C ILE A 195 -4.81 4.81 -3.94
N GLY A 196 -4.81 4.00 -2.89
CA GLY A 196 -3.70 3.89 -1.96
C GLY A 196 -2.46 3.20 -2.54
N TYR A 197 -1.44 3.10 -1.70
CA TYR A 197 -0.21 2.36 -1.97
C TYR A 197 -0.44 0.87 -1.66
N GLY A 198 -0.06 -0.05 -2.54
CA GLY A 198 -0.23 -1.46 -2.23
C GLY A 198 -0.07 -2.43 -3.39
N SER A 199 -0.45 -3.68 -3.12
CA SER A 199 -0.53 -4.75 -4.11
C SER A 199 -1.69 -5.66 -3.76
N GLU A 200 -2.41 -6.14 -4.78
CA GLU A 200 -3.54 -7.04 -4.64
C GLU A 200 -3.41 -8.20 -5.63
N PHE A 201 -4.01 -9.35 -5.31
CA PHE A 201 -3.98 -10.52 -6.18
C PHE A 201 -5.37 -10.83 -6.76
N HIS A 202 -5.41 -11.10 -8.06
CA HIS A 202 -6.57 -11.69 -8.71
C HIS A 202 -6.52 -13.21 -8.57
N ARG A 203 -7.49 -13.77 -7.83
CA ARG A 203 -7.52 -15.18 -7.46
C ARG A 203 -8.84 -15.84 -7.76
N LYS A 204 -8.78 -17.11 -8.14
CA LYS A 204 -9.93 -18.02 -8.17
C LYS A 204 -9.52 -19.32 -7.47
N GLY A 205 -9.99 -19.50 -6.24
CA GLY A 205 -9.47 -20.53 -5.35
C GLY A 205 -8.00 -20.28 -5.01
N SER A 206 -7.15 -21.29 -5.14
CA SER A 206 -5.71 -21.19 -4.92
C SER A 206 -4.93 -20.57 -6.08
N VAL A 207 -5.55 -20.46 -7.27
CA VAL A 207 -4.87 -20.03 -8.49
C VAL A 207 -4.89 -18.50 -8.59
N VAL A 208 -3.70 -17.92 -8.73
CA VAL A 208 -3.49 -16.51 -9.04
C VAL A 208 -3.41 -16.34 -10.54
N TYR A 209 -4.32 -15.57 -11.12
CA TYR A 209 -4.35 -15.30 -12.56
C TYR A 209 -4.08 -13.82 -12.90
N GLY A 210 -3.87 -12.99 -11.88
CA GLY A 210 -3.43 -11.62 -12.08
C GLY A 210 -2.89 -11.01 -10.81
N ARG A 211 -2.20 -9.89 -10.95
CA ARG A 211 -1.66 -9.12 -9.81
C ARG A 211 -1.63 -7.64 -10.14
N GLN A 212 -1.95 -6.86 -9.11
CA GLN A 212 -2.03 -5.42 -9.14
C GLN A 212 -0.97 -4.84 -8.19
N PHE A 213 -0.44 -3.68 -8.56
CA PHE A 213 0.44 -2.82 -7.78
C PHE A 213 -0.02 -1.38 -7.96
N THR A 214 -0.17 -0.62 -6.88
CA THR A 214 -0.64 0.76 -6.94
C THR A 214 0.34 1.67 -6.24
N ASN A 215 0.76 2.72 -6.96
CA ASN A 215 1.62 3.79 -6.43
C ASN A 215 2.90 3.28 -5.76
N LEU A 216 3.63 2.33 -6.37
CA LEU A 216 4.86 1.78 -5.80
C LEU A 216 6.11 2.20 -6.59
N PRO A 217 7.29 2.31 -5.93
CA PRO A 217 8.56 2.38 -6.64
C PRO A 217 8.76 1.14 -7.51
N LEU A 218 9.37 1.31 -8.68
CA LEU A 218 9.54 0.23 -9.65
C LEU A 218 10.35 -0.95 -9.09
N LEU A 219 11.34 -0.70 -8.23
CA LEU A 219 12.09 -1.76 -7.55
C LEU A 219 11.17 -2.65 -6.71
N SER A 220 10.19 -2.08 -6.01
CA SER A 220 9.24 -2.83 -5.19
C SER A 220 8.37 -3.75 -6.05
N ILE A 221 7.93 -3.27 -7.23
CA ILE A 221 7.15 -4.04 -8.19
C ILE A 221 7.97 -5.22 -8.72
N TYR A 222 9.19 -4.97 -9.23
CA TYR A 222 10.07 -6.03 -9.72
C TYR A 222 10.41 -7.05 -8.65
N SER A 223 10.76 -6.60 -7.44
CA SER A 223 11.09 -7.47 -6.31
C SER A 223 9.93 -8.38 -5.94
N ALA A 224 8.71 -7.83 -5.91
CA ALA A 224 7.51 -8.57 -5.57
C ALA A 224 7.16 -9.63 -6.63
N ILE A 225 7.32 -9.32 -7.92
CA ILE A 225 7.13 -10.30 -9.00
C ILE A 225 8.21 -11.37 -8.95
N ALA A 226 9.48 -10.97 -8.81
CA ALA A 226 10.60 -11.89 -8.74
C ALA A 226 10.49 -12.83 -7.53
N TYR A 227 9.99 -12.37 -6.38
CA TYR A 227 9.72 -13.22 -5.22
C TYR A 227 8.84 -14.42 -5.58
N GLU A 228 7.78 -14.21 -6.37
CA GLU A 228 6.89 -15.29 -6.81
C GLU A 228 7.57 -16.22 -7.83
N VAL A 229 8.41 -15.68 -8.72
CA VAL A 229 9.20 -16.52 -9.64
C VAL A 229 10.23 -17.38 -8.88
N PHE A 230 10.85 -16.85 -7.83
CA PHE A 230 11.73 -17.62 -6.95
C PHE A 230 10.96 -18.74 -6.23
N LYS A 231 9.77 -18.42 -5.72
CA LYS A 231 8.88 -19.39 -5.07
C LYS A 231 8.45 -20.53 -6.01
N GLN A 232 8.11 -20.21 -7.26
CA GLN A 232 7.82 -21.22 -8.29
C GLN A 232 9.01 -22.15 -8.57
N ARG A 233 10.25 -21.69 -8.33
CA ARG A 233 11.48 -22.48 -8.45
C ARG A 233 11.90 -23.16 -7.14
N GLY A 234 11.05 -23.14 -6.10
CA GLY A 234 11.31 -23.76 -4.81
C GLY A 234 12.25 -22.97 -3.89
N GLY A 235 12.52 -21.69 -4.19
CA GLY A 235 13.33 -20.79 -3.38
C GLY A 235 12.52 -19.66 -2.74
N ALA A 236 13.20 -18.79 -2.00
CA ALA A 236 12.64 -17.53 -1.51
C ALA A 236 13.61 -16.40 -1.87
N LEU A 237 13.10 -15.32 -2.49
CA LEU A 237 13.91 -14.14 -2.76
C LEU A 237 14.11 -13.37 -1.45
N SER A 238 15.36 -13.03 -1.14
CA SER A 238 15.71 -12.08 -0.10
C SER A 238 16.18 -10.75 -0.71
N ALA A 239 16.16 -9.66 0.08
CA ALA A 239 16.72 -8.38 -0.34
C ALA A 239 18.21 -8.48 -0.73
N LYS A 240 18.92 -9.48 -0.19
CA LYS A 240 20.34 -9.77 -0.47
C LYS A 240 20.54 -10.36 -1.87
N GLN A 241 19.48 -10.83 -2.50
CA GLN A 241 19.48 -11.44 -3.82
C GLN A 241 19.00 -10.49 -4.92
N ILE A 242 19.07 -9.19 -4.66
CA ILE A 242 18.68 -8.14 -5.60
C ILE A 242 19.91 -7.30 -5.92
N ILE A 243 20.23 -7.20 -7.22
CA ILE A 243 21.29 -6.36 -7.74
C ILE A 243 20.67 -5.28 -8.62
N THR A 244 21.03 -4.02 -8.37
CA THR A 244 20.64 -2.88 -9.20
C THR A 244 21.88 -2.35 -9.94
N GLU A 245 21.96 -2.63 -11.24
CA GLU A 245 22.96 -2.11 -12.17
C GLU A 245 22.35 -0.93 -12.95
N VAL A 246 21.86 0.08 -12.23
CA VAL A 246 21.19 1.27 -12.79
C VAL A 246 22.04 2.52 -12.56
N ARG A 247 22.05 3.43 -13.54
CA ARG A 247 22.79 4.71 -13.50
C ARG A 247 22.28 5.64 -12.41
N ASP A 248 20.97 5.63 -12.18
CA ASP A 248 20.30 6.47 -11.18
C ASP A 248 19.29 5.63 -10.38
N LEU A 249 19.71 5.20 -9.19
CA LEU A 249 18.89 4.38 -8.30
C LEU A 249 17.63 5.10 -7.83
N SER A 250 17.65 6.44 -7.76
CA SER A 250 16.51 7.25 -7.30
C SER A 250 15.30 7.16 -8.23
N LYS A 251 15.49 6.67 -9.47
CA LYS A 251 14.39 6.44 -10.43
C LYS A 251 13.55 5.22 -10.11
N ILE A 252 14.10 4.25 -9.39
CA ILE A 252 13.43 2.96 -9.12
C ILE A 252 13.28 2.67 -7.63
N HIS A 253 14.07 3.32 -6.77
CA HIS A 253 14.06 3.12 -5.34
C HIS A 253 14.23 4.43 -4.59
N PHE A 254 13.26 4.73 -3.73
CA PHE A 254 13.21 5.93 -2.90
C PHE A 254 12.25 5.69 -1.73
N ASN A 255 12.36 6.53 -0.70
CA ASN A 255 11.47 6.46 0.46
C ASN A 255 10.11 7.09 0.14
N THR A 256 9.05 6.30 0.20
CA THR A 256 7.67 6.77 -0.03
C THR A 256 7.04 7.42 1.20
N ASN A 257 7.69 7.40 2.37
CA ASN A 257 7.19 8.02 3.59
C ASN A 257 7.45 9.53 3.65
N THR A 258 8.29 10.06 2.77
CA THR A 258 8.53 11.50 2.65
C THR A 258 7.51 12.10 1.68
N LYS A 259 6.78 13.14 2.10
CA LYS A 259 5.84 13.91 1.25
C LYS A 259 6.60 14.77 0.23
N ASP A 260 7.34 14.12 -0.64
CA ASP A 260 8.14 14.73 -1.70
C ASP A 260 7.39 14.59 -3.03
N LEU A 261 6.97 15.72 -3.60
CA LEU A 261 6.24 15.77 -4.87
C LEU A 261 7.06 15.18 -6.02
N ASP A 262 8.39 15.29 -5.98
CA ASP A 262 9.25 14.69 -7.00
C ASP A 262 9.17 13.16 -6.96
N ASN A 263 8.93 12.58 -5.79
CA ASN A 263 8.76 11.14 -5.65
C ASN A 263 7.41 10.66 -6.19
N GLU A 264 6.35 11.46 -6.10
CA GLU A 264 5.03 11.08 -6.65
C GLU A 264 5.08 10.83 -8.17
N GLN A 265 5.88 11.62 -8.90
CA GLN A 265 6.06 11.48 -10.34
C GLN A 265 6.89 10.24 -10.73
N LYS A 266 7.62 9.66 -9.77
CA LYS A 266 8.47 8.47 -9.96
C LYS A 266 7.75 7.16 -9.57
N LEU A 267 6.54 7.25 -9.01
CA LEU A 267 5.74 6.06 -8.67
C LEU A 267 5.19 5.40 -9.92
N TYR A 268 4.88 4.11 -9.80
CA TYR A 268 4.22 3.34 -10.84
C TYR A 268 2.99 2.62 -10.29
N SER A 269 1.97 2.50 -11.14
CA SER A 269 0.89 1.55 -10.93
C SER A 269 0.89 0.55 -12.08
N TYR A 270 0.75 -0.72 -11.75
CA TYR A 270 0.87 -1.82 -12.69
C TYR A 270 -0.15 -2.89 -12.38
N GLU A 271 -0.88 -3.34 -13.39
CA GLU A 271 -1.76 -4.49 -13.29
C GLU A 271 -1.59 -5.39 -14.50
N TYR A 272 -1.63 -6.69 -14.27
CA TYR A 272 -1.54 -7.69 -15.32
C TYR A 272 -2.45 -8.86 -14.97
N ILE A 273 -3.39 -9.17 -15.86
CA ILE A 273 -4.39 -10.21 -15.73
C ILE A 273 -4.30 -11.10 -16.96
N VAL A 274 -4.16 -12.42 -16.78
CA VAL A 274 -4.16 -13.40 -17.87
C VAL A 274 -5.39 -14.31 -17.81
N PRO A 275 -5.75 -15.00 -18.90
CA PRO A 275 -6.74 -16.06 -18.84
C PRO A 275 -6.35 -17.09 -17.76
N TYR A 276 -7.34 -17.66 -17.09
CA TYR A 276 -7.12 -18.62 -16.01
C TYR A 276 -6.20 -19.79 -16.41
N SER A 277 -6.34 -20.28 -17.65
CA SER A 277 -5.51 -21.34 -18.22
C SER A 277 -4.04 -20.96 -18.47
N LYS A 278 -3.67 -19.68 -18.27
CA LYS A 278 -2.32 -19.14 -18.47
C LYS A 278 -1.68 -18.65 -17.17
N ALA A 279 -2.32 -18.89 -16.02
CA ALA A 279 -1.85 -18.49 -14.68
C ALA A 279 -0.38 -18.87 -14.41
N ASP A 280 0.08 -20.03 -14.88
CA ASP A 280 1.47 -20.49 -14.67
C ASP A 280 2.52 -19.54 -15.28
N SER A 281 2.16 -18.84 -16.37
CA SER A 281 3.04 -17.89 -17.05
C SER A 281 2.97 -16.46 -16.50
N LEU A 282 2.07 -16.19 -15.55
CA LEU A 282 1.74 -14.84 -15.08
C LEU A 282 2.99 -14.02 -14.73
N TYR A 283 3.77 -14.46 -13.75
CA TYR A 283 4.89 -13.65 -13.25
C TYR A 283 6.05 -13.51 -14.23
N LYS A 284 6.27 -14.52 -15.08
CA LYS A 284 7.25 -14.43 -16.17
C LYS A 284 6.82 -13.35 -17.16
N ASN A 285 5.56 -13.39 -17.62
CA ASN A 285 5.02 -12.42 -18.57
C ASN A 285 5.01 -11.02 -17.95
N MET A 286 4.75 -10.90 -16.64
CA MET A 286 4.78 -9.62 -15.94
C MET A 286 6.16 -8.95 -15.97
N LEU A 287 7.25 -9.72 -15.78
CA LEU A 287 8.61 -9.19 -15.91
C LEU A 287 8.89 -8.75 -17.35
N GLU A 288 8.54 -9.58 -18.33
CA GLU A 288 8.74 -9.26 -19.75
C GLU A 288 7.95 -8.01 -20.17
N ASP A 289 6.77 -7.80 -19.59
CA ASP A 289 5.93 -6.63 -19.86
C ASP A 289 6.53 -5.34 -19.27
N LEU A 290 6.94 -5.37 -18.00
CA LEU A 290 7.63 -4.23 -17.40
C LEU A 290 8.92 -3.90 -18.14
N ASP A 291 9.66 -4.90 -18.62
CA ASP A 291 10.89 -4.71 -19.40
C ASP A 291 10.63 -4.04 -20.77
N ARG A 292 9.43 -4.21 -21.33
CA ARG A 292 9.05 -3.52 -22.57
C ARG A 292 8.90 -2.01 -22.32
N TYR A 293 8.32 -1.60 -21.20
CA TYR A 293 7.80 -0.23 -21.03
C TYR A 293 8.47 0.62 -19.93
N SER A 294 9.19 0.03 -18.96
CA SER A 294 9.67 0.76 -17.76
C SER A 294 10.99 1.52 -17.92
N GLY A 295 11.70 1.34 -19.05
CA GLY A 295 13.06 1.86 -19.26
C GLY A 295 14.16 1.04 -18.57
N PHE A 296 13.77 -0.01 -17.84
CA PHE A 296 14.66 -0.95 -17.18
C PHE A 296 14.43 -2.37 -17.68
N LYS A 297 15.38 -3.25 -17.41
CA LYS A 297 15.27 -4.69 -17.68
C LYS A 297 15.56 -5.48 -16.42
N ALA A 298 14.68 -6.39 -16.06
CA ALA A 298 14.84 -7.31 -14.95
C ALA A 298 15.08 -8.74 -15.43
N SER A 299 16.15 -9.37 -14.95
CA SER A 299 16.43 -10.78 -15.21
C SER A 299 16.63 -11.55 -13.91
N ILE A 300 16.30 -12.85 -13.96
CA ILE A 300 16.61 -13.79 -12.88
C ILE A 300 17.72 -14.71 -13.38
N GLU A 301 18.94 -14.43 -12.95
CA GLU A 301 20.16 -15.03 -13.50
C GLU A 301 21.18 -15.37 -12.39
N LYS A 302 22.12 -16.27 -12.71
CA LYS A 302 23.20 -16.61 -11.79
C LYS A 302 24.26 -15.52 -11.78
N ARG A 303 24.70 -15.10 -10.60
CA ARG A 303 25.84 -14.20 -10.42
C ARG A 303 26.80 -14.77 -9.39
N LYS A 304 28.11 -14.64 -9.67
CA LYS A 304 29.15 -14.90 -8.67
C LYS A 304 29.13 -13.76 -7.66
N VAL A 305 28.75 -14.05 -6.43
CA VAL A 305 28.64 -13.07 -5.34
C VAL A 305 29.31 -13.59 -4.08
N LYS A 306 29.73 -12.68 -3.20
CA LYS A 306 30.09 -13.04 -1.84
C LYS A 306 28.83 -13.55 -1.12
N CYS A 307 28.96 -14.67 -0.41
CA CYS A 307 27.86 -15.31 0.29
C CYS A 307 28.37 -15.93 1.60
N LEU A 308 27.45 -16.27 2.50
CA LEU A 308 27.72 -17.20 3.59
C LEU A 308 27.30 -18.60 3.15
N VAL A 309 28.24 -19.54 3.18
CA VAL A 309 28.03 -20.94 2.84
C VAL A 309 27.74 -21.69 4.13
N LEU A 310 26.54 -22.27 4.22
CA LEU A 310 26.17 -23.18 5.29
C LEU A 310 26.49 -24.61 4.84
N SER A 311 27.40 -25.28 5.54
CA SER A 311 27.89 -26.61 5.17
C SER A 311 28.01 -27.52 6.40
N ARG A 312 28.08 -28.84 6.18
CA ARG A 312 28.36 -29.81 7.24
C ARG A 312 29.86 -30.02 7.35
N ILE A 313 30.41 -29.95 8.55
CA ILE A 313 31.84 -30.25 8.81
C ILE A 313 32.08 -31.72 9.15
N SER A 314 31.01 -32.50 9.36
CA SER A 314 31.08 -33.93 9.60
C SER A 314 29.85 -34.66 9.04
N THR A 315 29.96 -35.98 8.85
CA THR A 315 28.85 -36.84 8.44
C THR A 315 27.92 -37.22 9.59
N LYS A 316 28.28 -36.91 10.85
CA LYS A 316 27.45 -37.21 12.03
C LYS A 316 26.21 -36.34 12.01
N ASP A 317 25.03 -36.96 12.16
CA ASP A 317 23.77 -36.22 12.21
C ASP A 317 23.49 -35.76 13.64
N LYS A 318 23.86 -34.51 13.93
CA LYS A 318 23.61 -33.86 15.22
C LYS A 318 22.39 -32.96 15.20
N ILE A 319 21.78 -32.77 14.03
CA ILE A 319 20.67 -31.83 13.84
C ILE A 319 19.33 -32.53 13.67
N ALA A 320 19.31 -33.84 13.36
CA ALA A 320 18.08 -34.61 13.25
C ALA A 320 17.14 -34.41 14.44
N THR A 321 15.87 -34.19 14.11
CA THR A 321 14.85 -34.03 15.13
C THR A 321 14.68 -35.28 15.99
N LYS A 322 14.45 -35.07 17.28
CA LYS A 322 14.01 -36.10 18.23
C LYS A 322 12.47 -36.18 18.28
N GLY A 323 11.78 -35.46 17.39
CA GLY A 323 10.34 -35.32 17.37
C GLY A 323 9.83 -34.31 18.40
N GLY A 324 8.56 -34.45 18.77
CA GLY A 324 7.88 -33.54 19.69
C GLY A 324 7.20 -32.37 18.99
N LYS A 325 6.92 -31.31 19.77
CA LYS A 325 6.18 -30.15 19.30
C LYS A 325 6.95 -29.41 18.22
N VAL A 326 6.23 -28.99 17.18
CA VAL A 326 6.77 -28.08 16.16
C VAL A 326 6.99 -26.70 16.80
N ILE A 327 8.23 -26.25 16.83
CA ILE A 327 8.62 -24.91 17.30
C ILE A 327 9.45 -24.25 16.20
N SER A 328 8.99 -23.09 15.73
CA SER A 328 9.62 -22.32 14.66
C SER A 328 9.85 -20.88 15.12
N SER A 329 10.77 -20.69 16.06
CA SER A 329 11.05 -19.37 16.65
C SER A 329 12.45 -18.85 16.31
N PHE A 330 12.80 -18.82 15.01
CA PHE A 330 14.15 -18.43 14.59
C PHE A 330 14.57 -17.02 15.05
N LEU A 331 13.62 -16.07 15.11
CA LEU A 331 13.91 -14.68 15.47
C LEU A 331 13.79 -14.40 16.98
N ASP A 332 13.32 -15.37 17.76
CA ASP A 332 13.16 -15.22 19.21
C ASP A 332 14.52 -15.41 19.90
N THR A 333 14.68 -14.82 21.08
CA THR A 333 15.87 -15.01 21.92
C THR A 333 15.49 -15.81 23.17
N PRO A 334 15.92 -17.08 23.32
CA PRO A 334 16.73 -17.87 22.38
C PRO A 334 15.93 -18.39 21.18
N SER A 335 16.61 -18.61 20.07
CA SER A 335 16.01 -19.20 18.87
C SER A 335 15.87 -20.70 19.07
N VAL A 336 14.66 -21.22 18.87
CA VAL A 336 14.36 -22.65 19.00
C VAL A 336 13.69 -23.13 17.72
N LEU A 337 14.39 -24.02 17.01
CA LEU A 337 13.87 -24.80 15.90
C LEU A 337 13.74 -26.23 16.39
N GLN A 338 12.51 -26.74 16.53
CA GLN A 338 12.25 -28.11 16.95
C GLN A 338 11.26 -28.77 16.00
N ASN A 339 11.62 -29.94 15.49
CA ASN A 339 10.80 -30.74 14.57
C ASN A 339 10.27 -29.90 13.39
N VAL A 340 11.11 -29.01 12.86
CA VAL A 340 10.80 -28.16 11.70
C VAL A 340 11.70 -28.51 10.53
N PRO A 341 11.23 -28.41 9.28
CA PRO A 341 12.08 -28.60 8.11
C PRO A 341 13.29 -27.66 8.13
N PHE A 342 14.45 -28.17 7.70
CA PHE A 342 15.70 -27.41 7.67
C PHE A 342 15.61 -26.05 6.95
N TYR A 343 14.74 -25.94 5.93
CA TYR A 343 14.56 -24.68 5.19
C TYR A 343 14.10 -23.51 6.08
N TYR A 344 13.46 -23.77 7.24
CA TYR A 344 13.07 -22.70 8.17
C TYR A 344 14.29 -21.94 8.70
N MET A 345 15.38 -22.65 9.02
CA MET A 345 16.63 -22.01 9.43
C MET A 345 17.23 -21.21 8.29
N LEU A 346 17.29 -21.80 7.09
CA LEU A 346 17.85 -21.13 5.92
C LEU A 346 17.05 -19.87 5.54
N SER A 347 15.72 -19.94 5.63
CA SER A 347 14.82 -18.81 5.42
C SER A 347 15.04 -17.73 6.47
N GLY A 348 15.17 -18.11 7.75
CA GLY A 348 15.44 -17.17 8.84
C GLY A 348 16.77 -16.43 8.66
N LEU A 349 17.83 -17.17 8.33
CA LEU A 349 19.14 -16.59 8.02
C LEU A 349 19.05 -15.61 6.83
N ASN A 350 18.38 -15.98 5.73
CA ASN A 350 18.27 -15.12 4.56
C ASN A 350 17.32 -13.92 4.74
N ALA A 351 16.33 -13.99 5.64
CA ALA A 351 15.30 -12.97 5.79
C ALA A 351 15.80 -11.65 6.43
N ASN A 352 16.77 -11.71 7.34
CA ASN A 352 17.23 -10.54 8.09
C ASN A 352 18.65 -10.12 7.68
N SER A 353 18.78 -8.92 7.10
CA SER A 353 20.05 -8.36 6.65
C SER A 353 20.94 -7.84 7.79
N ASP A 354 20.37 -7.53 8.95
CA ASP A 354 21.13 -7.10 10.13
C ASP A 354 21.87 -8.28 10.77
N ILE A 355 21.33 -9.49 10.62
CA ILE A 355 21.91 -10.74 11.16
C ILE A 355 22.95 -11.29 10.19
N THR A 356 22.57 -11.50 8.92
CA THR A 356 23.52 -11.98 7.90
C THR A 356 23.56 -10.97 6.75
N PRO A 357 24.68 -10.27 6.52
CA PRO A 357 24.73 -9.23 5.50
C PRO A 357 24.81 -9.77 4.07
N LEU A 358 25.14 -11.05 3.90
CA LEU A 358 25.33 -11.71 2.60
C LEU A 358 24.26 -12.79 2.38
N PRO A 359 23.92 -13.14 1.12
CA PRO A 359 23.09 -14.30 0.83
C PRO A 359 23.63 -15.56 1.51
N VAL A 360 22.75 -16.36 2.09
CA VAL A 360 23.11 -17.64 2.69
C VAL A 360 22.79 -18.78 1.72
N VAL A 361 23.81 -19.56 1.37
CA VAL A 361 23.74 -20.69 0.44
C VAL A 361 23.81 -21.99 1.23
N ASP A 362 22.84 -22.88 1.01
CA ASP A 362 22.84 -24.22 1.59
C ASP A 362 23.68 -25.19 0.76
N GLU A 363 24.76 -25.69 1.35
CA GLU A 363 25.59 -26.79 0.84
C GLU A 363 25.61 -27.98 1.83
N THR A 364 24.64 -28.04 2.75
CA THR A 364 24.53 -29.13 3.73
C THR A 364 23.98 -30.42 3.12
N GLY A 365 23.18 -30.28 2.05
CA GLY A 365 22.40 -31.38 1.46
C GLY A 365 21.29 -31.91 2.36
N TYR A 366 21.01 -31.27 3.50
CA TYR A 366 20.07 -31.78 4.50
C TYR A 366 18.61 -31.55 4.09
N LYS A 367 17.78 -32.59 4.22
CA LYS A 367 16.35 -32.58 3.81
C LYS A 367 15.37 -32.87 4.94
N GLY A 368 15.86 -33.31 6.09
CA GLY A 368 15.04 -33.68 7.23
C GLY A 368 14.55 -32.49 8.05
N ASN A 369 13.82 -32.83 9.11
CA ASN A 369 13.49 -31.90 10.19
C ASN A 369 14.66 -31.77 11.17
N ILE A 370 14.81 -30.59 11.75
CA ILE A 370 15.91 -30.26 12.66
C ILE A 370 15.47 -29.91 14.08
N ASP A 371 16.37 -30.16 15.02
CA ASP A 371 16.37 -29.63 16.38
C ASP A 371 17.64 -28.78 16.60
N ILE A 372 17.52 -27.46 16.55
CA ILE A 372 18.62 -26.50 16.76
C ILE A 372 18.16 -25.42 17.73
N LYS A 373 19.04 -25.08 18.68
CA LYS A 373 18.85 -23.97 19.60
C LYS A 373 20.04 -23.01 19.47
N ILE A 374 19.74 -21.73 19.29
CA ILE A 374 20.74 -20.66 19.25
C ILE A 374 20.43 -19.66 20.36
N SER A 375 21.41 -19.34 21.20
CA SER A 375 21.20 -18.49 22.38
C SER A 375 20.80 -17.06 22.01
N ASN A 376 21.42 -16.51 20.96
CA ASN A 376 21.11 -15.19 20.41
C ASN A 376 21.17 -15.23 18.87
N PRO A 377 20.01 -15.34 18.18
CA PRO A 377 19.99 -15.37 16.73
C PRO A 377 20.26 -13.99 16.10
N ASN A 378 20.42 -12.92 16.89
CA ASN A 378 20.67 -11.57 16.36
C ASN A 378 22.16 -11.23 16.24
N ASP A 379 23.07 -12.16 16.55
CA ASP A 379 24.52 -11.98 16.46
C ASP A 379 25.14 -13.07 15.58
N LEU A 380 25.66 -12.67 14.42
CA LEU A 380 26.28 -13.59 13.46
C LEU A 380 27.41 -14.43 14.09
N LYS A 381 28.23 -13.84 14.97
CA LYS A 381 29.34 -14.55 15.60
C LYS A 381 28.83 -15.62 16.56
N ILE A 382 27.75 -15.36 17.28
CA ILE A 382 27.10 -16.33 18.15
C ILE A 382 26.51 -17.47 17.32
N ILE A 383 25.78 -17.16 16.24
CA ILE A 383 25.25 -18.16 15.31
C ILE A 383 26.38 -19.04 14.78
N GLN A 384 27.44 -18.45 14.23
CA GLN A 384 28.59 -19.18 13.68
C GLN A 384 29.23 -20.09 14.72
N LYS A 385 29.44 -19.60 15.95
CA LYS A 385 30.02 -20.37 17.04
C LYS A 385 29.14 -21.55 17.45
N GLU A 386 27.84 -21.35 17.60
CA GLU A 386 26.93 -22.38 18.11
C GLU A 386 26.57 -23.42 17.05
N LEU A 387 26.52 -23.05 15.78
CA LEU A 387 26.37 -24.01 14.68
C LEU A 387 27.48 -25.07 14.65
N LEU A 388 28.71 -24.74 15.07
CA LEU A 388 29.81 -25.71 15.15
C LEU A 388 29.50 -26.87 16.11
N SER A 389 28.73 -26.64 17.17
CA SER A 389 28.33 -27.71 18.10
C SER A 389 27.43 -28.77 17.43
N TYR A 390 26.73 -28.36 16.38
CA TYR A 390 25.87 -29.17 15.53
C TYR A 390 26.58 -29.75 14.30
N ASP A 391 27.92 -29.63 14.22
CA ASP A 391 28.71 -29.96 13.03
C ASP A 391 28.24 -29.22 11.77
N LEU A 392 27.74 -27.99 11.95
CA LEU A 392 27.44 -27.04 10.89
C LEU A 392 28.43 -25.88 10.92
N GLU A 393 28.77 -25.39 9.74
CA GLU A 393 29.65 -24.24 9.59
C GLU A 393 29.02 -23.22 8.64
N LEU A 394 29.03 -21.95 9.04
CA LEU A 394 28.55 -20.82 8.25
C LEU A 394 29.72 -19.87 7.98
N LYS A 395 30.32 -19.95 6.80
CA LYS A 395 31.53 -19.17 6.44
C LYS A 395 31.36 -18.35 5.18
N GLU A 396 32.09 -17.26 5.09
CA GLU A 396 32.16 -16.50 3.84
C GLU A 396 32.77 -17.33 2.71
N GLY A 397 32.22 -17.15 1.51
CA GLY A 397 32.72 -17.73 0.28
C GLY A 397 32.21 -16.96 -0.93
N VAL A 398 32.53 -17.47 -2.12
CA VAL A 398 32.00 -16.98 -3.39
C VAL A 398 31.28 -18.14 -4.06
N ARG A 399 30.02 -17.94 -4.42
CA ARG A 399 29.18 -18.92 -5.13
C ARG A 399 28.36 -18.26 -6.22
N GLU A 400 27.93 -19.08 -7.16
CA GLU A 400 26.89 -18.68 -8.11
C GLU A 400 25.53 -18.74 -7.41
N VAL A 401 24.93 -17.58 -7.20
CA VAL A 401 23.61 -17.44 -6.58
C VAL A 401 22.65 -16.92 -7.63
N MET A 402 21.42 -17.44 -7.65
CA MET A 402 20.34 -16.86 -8.43
C MET A 402 19.97 -15.50 -7.84
N MET A 403 20.07 -14.46 -8.66
CA MET A 403 19.80 -13.08 -8.30
C MET A 403 18.70 -12.51 -9.21
N LEU A 404 17.89 -11.61 -8.67
CA LEU A 404 17.19 -10.61 -9.46
C LEU A 404 18.20 -9.52 -9.83
N VAL A 405 18.41 -9.27 -11.11
CA VAL A 405 19.25 -8.17 -11.59
C VAL A 405 18.40 -7.19 -12.38
N ILE A 406 18.41 -5.93 -11.98
CA ILE A 406 17.69 -4.83 -12.65
C ILE A 406 18.71 -3.87 -13.24
N ARG A 407 18.54 -3.51 -14.51
CA ARG A 407 19.50 -2.73 -15.31
C ARG A 407 18.79 -1.64 -16.08
N ASP A 408 19.50 -0.58 -16.46
CA ASP A 408 19.02 0.31 -17.51
C ASP A 408 18.82 -0.47 -18.83
N LYS A 409 17.77 -0.12 -19.58
CA LYS A 409 17.61 -0.57 -20.96
C LYS A 409 18.56 0.25 -21.85
N GLU A 410 19.23 -0.43 -22.77
CA GLU A 410 20.16 0.18 -23.74
C GLU A 410 19.46 1.15 -24.70
#